data_AF-F5H4E2-F1
#
_entry.id   AF-F5H4E2-F1
#
_cell.length_a   1.000
_cell.length_b   1.000
_cell.length_c   1.000
_cell.angle_alpha   90.00
_cell.angle_beta   90.00
_cell.angle_gamma   90.00
#
_symmetry.space_group_name_H-M   'P 1'
#
loop_
_entity.id
_entity.type
_entity.pdbx_description
1 polymer ?
#
loop_
_entity_poly.entity_id
_entity_poly.type
_entity_poly.pdbx_seq_one_letter_code
_entity_poly.pdbx_strand_id
1 'polypeptide(L)'
;MRAWIFFLLCLAGRALAAPQQEALPDETEVVEETVAEVTEVSVGANPVQVEVGEFDDGAEETEEEVVAENPCQNHHCKHGKVCELDENNTPMCVCQDPTSCPAPIGEFEK
;
A
#
# COMPACT_ATOMS: atom_id res chain seq x y z
N MET A 1 32.94 -10.81 36.88
CA MET A 1 32.07 -11.88 37.39
C MET A 1 30.57 -11.65 37.16
N ARG A 2 30.06 -10.41 37.02
CA ARG A 2 28.61 -10.15 36.85
C ARG A 2 28.07 -10.29 35.41
N ALA A 3 28.92 -10.25 34.39
CA ALA A 3 28.48 -10.36 32.99
C ALA A 3 27.92 -11.74 32.60
N TRP A 4 28.39 -12.80 33.28
CA TRP A 4 27.92 -14.17 33.01
C TRP A 4 26.48 -14.39 33.48
N ILE A 5 26.03 -13.64 34.50
CA ILE A 5 24.65 -13.72 34.98
C ILE A 5 23.68 -13.20 33.91
N PHE A 6 24.01 -12.09 33.26
CA PHE A 6 23.20 -11.55 32.15
C PHE A 6 23.16 -12.51 30.96
N PHE A 7 24.30 -13.12 30.61
CA PHE A 7 24.33 -14.14 29.55
C PHE A 7 23.44 -15.35 29.87
N LEU A 8 23.48 -15.88 31.09
CA LEU A 8 22.62 -16.99 31.51
C LEU A 8 21.13 -16.61 31.48
N LEU A 9 20.78 -15.39 31.89
CA LEU A 9 19.41 -14.90 31.88
C LEU A 9 18.87 -14.73 30.44
N CYS A 10 19.71 -14.25 29.52
CA CYS A 10 19.37 -14.14 28.09
C CYS A 10 19.24 -15.50 27.40
N LEU A 11 20.06 -16.49 27.75
CA LEU A 11 19.94 -17.86 27.21
C LEU A 11 18.67 -18.57 27.70
N ALA A 12 18.29 -18.40 28.98
CA ALA A 12 17.06 -18.99 29.52
C ALA A 12 15.79 -18.36 28.91
N GLY A 13 15.80 -17.05 28.64
CA GLY A 13 14.65 -16.35 28.03
C GLY A 13 14.29 -16.81 26.62
N ARG A 14 15.27 -17.31 25.84
CA ARG A 14 15.03 -17.80 24.47
C ARG A 14 14.30 -19.16 24.42
N ALA A 15 14.28 -19.92 25.52
CA ALA A 15 13.57 -21.20 25.58
C ALA A 15 12.05 -21.07 25.83
N LEU A 16 11.58 -19.90 26.29
CA LEU A 16 10.15 -19.64 26.57
C LEU A 16 9.38 -19.04 25.38
N ALA A 17 10.06 -18.71 24.28
CA ALA A 17 9.44 -18.19 23.05
C ALA A 17 9.34 -19.27 21.97
N ALA A 18 8.79 -20.44 22.33
CA ALA A 18 8.38 -21.44 21.35
C ALA A 18 6.95 -21.13 20.87
N PRO A 19 6.68 -21.04 19.55
CA PRO A 19 5.32 -20.93 19.06
C PRO A 19 4.60 -22.24 19.38
N GLN A 20 3.51 -22.15 20.12
CA GLN A 20 2.62 -23.30 20.37
C GLN A 20 2.09 -23.76 19.01
N GLN A 21 2.48 -24.96 18.59
CA GLN A 21 1.76 -25.71 17.56
C GLN A 21 0.42 -26.14 18.19
N GLU A 22 -0.65 -25.40 17.90
CA GLU A 22 -2.00 -25.97 17.97
C GLU A 22 -2.22 -26.78 16.69
N ALA A 23 -2.22 -28.09 16.86
CA ALA A 23 -2.47 -29.06 15.81
C ALA A 23 -3.98 -29.29 15.62
N LEU A 24 -4.42 -29.22 14.35
CA LEU A 24 -5.41 -30.12 13.70
C LEU A 24 -6.92 -29.94 14.07
N PRO A 25 -7.92 -30.23 13.20
CA PRO A 25 -7.90 -30.93 11.91
C PRO A 25 -8.52 -30.21 10.69
N ASP A 26 -8.14 -30.76 9.54
CA ASP A 26 -8.81 -30.79 8.24
C ASP A 26 -10.18 -31.49 8.34
N GLU A 27 -11.30 -30.81 8.05
CA GLU A 27 -12.48 -31.41 7.41
C GLU A 27 -13.63 -30.40 7.20
N THR A 28 -14.31 -30.59 6.06
CA THR A 28 -15.66 -30.10 5.68
C THR A 28 -15.74 -28.90 4.73
N GLU A 29 -15.76 -29.27 3.44
CA GLU A 29 -16.56 -28.61 2.40
C GLU A 29 -17.95 -28.22 2.94
N VAL A 30 -18.27 -26.93 2.92
CA VAL A 30 -19.64 -26.40 3.04
C VAL A 30 -19.76 -25.28 2.01
N VAL A 31 -20.13 -25.66 0.79
CA VAL A 31 -21.43 -25.37 0.16
C VAL A 31 -21.52 -23.96 -0.41
N GLU A 32 -21.64 -23.92 -1.73
CA GLU A 32 -22.17 -22.82 -2.52
C GLU A 32 -23.36 -22.14 -1.82
N GLU A 33 -23.28 -20.83 -1.63
CA GLU A 33 -24.48 -20.00 -1.62
C GLU A 33 -24.26 -18.74 -2.47
N THR A 34 -24.09 -18.98 -3.76
CA THR A 34 -24.30 -18.00 -4.82
C THR A 34 -25.80 -17.88 -5.12
N VAL A 35 -26.59 -17.25 -4.24
CA VAL A 35 -27.94 -16.76 -4.61
C VAL A 35 -28.32 -15.59 -3.71
N ALA A 36 -28.19 -14.37 -4.21
CA ALA A 36 -29.13 -13.28 -3.97
C ALA A 36 -28.78 -12.12 -4.91
N GLU A 37 -29.11 -12.32 -6.19
CA GLU A 37 -29.81 -11.35 -7.02
C GLU A 37 -29.81 -9.90 -6.49
N VAL A 38 -28.68 -9.21 -6.65
CA VAL A 38 -28.70 -7.75 -6.62
C VAL A 38 -29.34 -7.34 -7.92
N THR A 39 -30.64 -7.07 -7.82
CA THR A 39 -31.51 -6.47 -8.82
C THR A 39 -30.72 -5.50 -9.70
N GLU A 40 -30.49 -5.89 -10.95
CA GLU A 40 -30.06 -5.01 -12.02
C GLU A 40 -31.10 -3.89 -12.17
N VAL A 41 -30.83 -2.75 -11.56
CA VAL A 41 -31.61 -1.53 -11.82
C VAL A 41 -31.28 -1.16 -13.26
N SER A 42 -32.22 -1.45 -14.17
CA SER A 42 -32.16 -1.09 -15.57
C SER A 42 -32.05 0.44 -15.67
N VAL A 43 -30.82 0.90 -15.91
CA VAL A 43 -30.52 2.32 -16.09
C VAL A 43 -31.27 2.78 -17.33
N GLY A 44 -32.21 3.69 -17.10
CA GLY A 44 -33.18 4.17 -18.07
C GLY A 44 -32.52 4.60 -19.38
N ALA A 45 -33.02 4.04 -20.47
CA ALA A 45 -32.75 4.50 -21.80
C ALA A 45 -33.08 5.99 -21.94
N ASN A 46 -32.04 6.81 -22.14
CA ASN A 46 -32.19 8.07 -22.86
C ASN A 46 -31.10 8.16 -23.94
N PRO A 47 -31.43 7.86 -25.22
CA PRO A 47 -30.46 7.88 -26.29
C PRO A 47 -30.41 9.27 -26.93
N VAL A 48 -29.30 9.97 -26.74
CA VAL A 48 -28.76 10.85 -27.78
C VAL A 48 -27.39 10.28 -28.13
N GLN A 49 -27.37 9.44 -29.16
CA GLN A 49 -26.12 9.07 -29.80
C GLN A 49 -25.62 10.34 -30.50
N VAL A 50 -24.62 11.01 -29.94
CA VAL A 50 -23.87 12.01 -30.69
C VAL A 50 -23.04 11.25 -31.73
N GLU A 51 -23.13 11.69 -32.99
CA GLU A 51 -22.34 11.16 -34.10
C GLU A 51 -20.87 11.49 -33.80
N VAL A 52 -20.11 10.53 -33.29
CA VAL A 52 -18.68 10.69 -33.17
C VAL A 52 -18.08 10.33 -34.52
N GLY A 53 -17.70 11.36 -35.27
CA GLY A 53 -17.04 11.22 -36.57
C GLY A 53 -15.80 10.34 -36.45
N GLU A 54 -15.49 9.66 -37.55
CA GLU A 54 -14.32 8.78 -37.72
C GLU A 54 -13.07 9.41 -37.09
N PHE A 55 -12.68 8.90 -35.92
CA PHE A 55 -11.41 9.23 -35.33
C PHE A 55 -10.36 8.42 -36.07
N ASP A 56 -9.55 9.14 -36.85
CA ASP A 56 -8.29 8.67 -37.37
C ASP A 56 -7.47 8.08 -36.20
N ASP A 57 -7.33 6.75 -36.17
CA ASP A 57 -6.41 5.99 -35.31
C ASP A 57 -4.96 6.33 -35.73
N GLY A 58 -4.57 7.58 -35.47
CA GLY A 58 -3.41 8.25 -36.04
C GLY A 58 -2.49 8.80 -34.97
N ALA A 59 -2.12 7.99 -33.99
CA ALA A 59 -0.84 8.07 -33.32
C ALA A 59 -0.64 6.77 -32.55
N GLU A 60 0.32 5.94 -32.97
CA GLU A 60 1.00 5.07 -32.02
C GLU A 60 1.50 5.99 -30.91
N GLU A 61 0.83 5.99 -29.75
CA GLU A 61 1.46 6.42 -28.52
C GLU A 61 2.60 5.44 -28.32
N THR A 62 3.77 5.82 -28.84
CA THR A 62 5.04 5.32 -28.37
C THR A 62 4.95 5.38 -26.85
N GLU A 63 4.82 4.20 -26.26
CA GLU A 63 5.17 3.92 -24.88
C GLU A 63 6.61 4.42 -24.69
N GLU A 64 6.73 5.73 -24.46
CA GLU A 64 7.91 6.34 -23.91
C GLU A 64 8.02 5.70 -22.55
N GLU A 65 8.86 4.67 -22.49
CA GLU A 65 9.36 4.06 -21.27
C GLU A 65 9.96 5.21 -20.46
N VAL A 66 9.12 5.87 -19.65
CA VAL A 66 9.56 6.85 -18.66
C VAL A 66 10.30 6.01 -17.65
N VAL A 67 11.57 5.75 -17.93
CA VAL A 67 12.55 5.38 -16.94
C VAL A 67 12.46 6.51 -15.92
N ALA A 68 11.69 6.30 -14.86
CA ALA A 68 11.58 7.24 -13.78
C ALA A 68 12.99 7.37 -13.22
N GLU A 69 13.70 8.42 -13.65
CA GLU A 69 15.10 8.70 -13.28
C GLU A 69 15.25 8.74 -11.75
N ASN A 70 14.13 8.98 -11.04
CA ASN A 70 14.03 8.90 -9.60
C ASN A 70 13.01 7.83 -9.14
N PRO A 71 13.47 6.73 -8.50
CA PRO A 71 12.62 5.67 -7.94
C PRO A 71 11.57 6.14 -6.92
N CYS A 72 11.69 7.35 -6.37
CA CYS A 72 10.72 7.93 -5.44
C CYS A 72 9.53 8.63 -6.11
N GLN A 73 9.53 8.89 -7.42
CA GLN A 73 8.41 9.57 -8.10
C GLN A 73 7.11 8.75 -8.05
N ASN A 74 7.22 7.43 -8.17
CA ASN A 74 6.06 6.53 -8.18
C ASN A 74 5.93 5.71 -6.88
N HIS A 75 6.74 6.00 -5.86
CA HIS A 75 6.73 5.28 -4.58
C HIS A 75 6.05 6.12 -3.48
N HIS A 76 4.76 5.86 -3.24
CA HIS A 76 3.98 6.61 -2.27
C HIS A 76 4.13 6.05 -0.84
N CYS A 77 4.54 6.92 0.08
CA CYS A 77 4.60 6.61 1.50
C CYS A 77 3.27 6.89 2.21
N LYS A 78 3.04 6.25 3.36
CA LYS A 78 1.91 6.58 4.25
C LYS A 78 2.06 8.01 4.80
N HIS A 79 0.98 8.55 5.36
CA HIS A 79 0.96 9.88 5.96
C HIS A 79 2.10 10.09 6.99
N GLY A 80 2.71 11.26 6.96
CA GLY A 80 3.84 11.63 7.84
C GLY A 80 5.17 10.99 7.46
N LYS A 81 5.27 10.40 6.27
CA LYS A 81 6.50 9.81 5.73
C LYS A 81 6.80 10.34 4.34
N VAL A 82 8.08 10.41 4.01
CA VAL A 82 8.60 10.83 2.70
C VAL A 82 9.48 9.72 2.12
N CYS A 83 9.54 9.64 0.79
CA CYS A 83 10.41 8.69 0.11
C CYS A 83 11.82 9.26 0.01
N GLU A 84 12.79 8.50 0.50
CA GLU A 84 14.22 8.76 0.39
C GLU A 84 14.88 7.52 -0.23
N LEU A 85 16.04 7.67 -0.85
CA LEU A 85 16.79 6.55 -1.41
C LEU A 85 17.83 6.06 -0.40
N ASP A 86 17.98 4.74 -0.28
CA ASP A 86 19.05 4.12 0.53
C ASP A 86 20.41 4.10 -0.22
N GLU A 87 21.43 3.48 0.40
CA GLU A 87 22.76 3.31 -0.22
C GLU A 87 22.75 2.48 -1.51
N ASN A 88 21.70 1.68 -1.73
CA ASN A 88 21.50 0.84 -2.90
C ASN A 88 20.55 1.47 -3.93
N ASN A 89 20.22 2.77 -3.78
CA ASN A 89 19.30 3.49 -4.65
C ASN A 89 17.87 2.91 -4.65
N THR A 90 17.48 2.26 -3.55
CA THR A 90 16.16 1.67 -3.32
C THR A 90 15.28 2.66 -2.52
N PRO A 91 14.02 2.91 -2.94
CA PRO A 91 13.13 3.82 -2.24
C PRO A 91 12.72 3.28 -0.86
N MET A 92 12.88 4.09 0.18
CA MET A 92 12.50 3.79 1.55
C MET A 92 11.70 4.93 2.19
N CYS A 93 10.69 4.59 2.98
CA CYS A 93 9.82 5.58 3.63
C CYS A 93 10.32 5.95 5.03
N VAL A 94 10.93 7.12 5.16
CA VAL A 94 11.37 7.69 6.44
C VAL A 94 10.34 8.69 6.98
N CYS A 95 10.42 9.02 8.27
CA CYS A 95 9.53 10.02 8.84
C CYS A 95 9.83 11.41 8.26
N GLN A 96 8.76 12.16 7.94
CA GLN A 96 8.88 13.52 7.44
C GLN A 96 9.46 14.44 8.53
N ASP A 97 10.39 15.31 8.15
CA ASP A 97 10.88 16.37 9.03
C ASP A 97 9.76 17.41 9.26
N PRO A 98 9.38 17.72 10.52
CA PRO A 98 8.36 18.72 10.82
C PRO A 98 8.61 20.10 10.21
N THR A 99 9.87 20.45 9.95
CA THR A 99 10.24 21.75 9.36
C THR A 99 10.01 21.81 7.84
N SER A 100 9.89 20.65 7.19
CA SER A 100 9.52 20.55 5.76
C SER A 100 8.04 20.79 5.51
N CYS A 101 7.22 20.80 6.56
CA CYS A 101 5.80 21.09 6.45
C CYS A 101 5.57 22.59 6.18
N PRO A 102 4.62 22.94 5.30
CA PRO A 102 4.28 24.35 5.06
C PRO A 102 3.81 25.01 6.36
N ALA A 103 4.21 26.26 6.56
CA ALA A 103 3.78 27.04 7.72
C ALA A 103 2.25 27.17 7.74
N PRO A 104 1.61 27.14 8.92
CA PRO A 104 0.18 27.33 9.02
C PRO A 104 -0.20 28.71 8.48
N ILE A 105 -1.06 28.76 7.48
CA ILE A 105 -1.53 30.00 6.83
C ILE A 105 -2.66 30.72 7.62
N GLY A 106 -2.80 30.40 8.91
CA GLY A 106 -3.86 30.94 9.75
C GLY A 106 -3.32 31.98 10.74
N GLU A 107 -3.59 33.25 10.48
CA GLU A 107 -3.68 34.23 11.56
C GLU A 107 -4.98 33.91 12.31
N PHE A 108 -4.89 33.11 13.37
CA PHE A 108 -6.03 32.94 14.25
C PHE A 108 -6.31 34.29 14.91
N GLU A 109 -7.47 34.89 14.62
CA GLU A 109 -7.92 36.12 15.27
C GLU A 109 -7.82 35.93 16.80
N LYS A 110 -7.15 36.87 17.45
CA LYS A 110 -6.91 36.86 18.90
C LYS A 110 -8.01 37.59 19.66
#